data_AF-A0A2G2LN60-F1
#
_entry.id   AF-A0A2G2LN60-F1
#
_cell.length_a   1.000
_cell.length_b   1.000
_cell.length_c   1.000
_cell.angle_alpha   90.00
_cell.angle_beta   90.00
_cell.angle_gamma   90.00
#
_symmetry.space_group_name_H-M   'P 1'
#
loop_
_entity.id
_entity.type
_entity.pdbx_description
1 polymer ?
#
loop_
_entity_poly.entity_id
_entity_poly.type
_entity_poly.pdbx_seq_one_letter_code
_entity_poly.pdbx_strand_id
1 'polypeptide(L)'
;MLYFKKTLVSIAASIALFAASNVPANAQSETPKAVNIGFVLYTKSKTPGTLTARWNYANRHFGPGLATGGPERGFVGNYHVRYFYENGEFSDEYDLKVEKNGSFFDVTWLVDDVVQARGVGMLVEEGAALAVGWRRVDD
;
A
#
# COMPACT_ATOMS: atom_id res chain seq x y z
N MET A 1 -20.17 34.93 -81.41
CA MET A 1 -19.83 35.74 -80.22
C MET A 1 -18.92 34.89 -79.34
N LEU A 2 -17.73 35.43 -79.01
CA LEU A 2 -16.62 34.78 -78.31
C LEU A 2 -17.03 34.17 -76.96
N TYR A 3 -16.45 33.03 -76.56
CA TYR A 3 -15.29 32.98 -75.64
C TYR A 3 -14.86 31.55 -75.29
N PHE A 4 -13.57 31.28 -75.49
CA PHE A 4 -12.82 30.17 -74.93
C PHE A 4 -12.71 30.30 -73.40
N LYS A 5 -12.76 29.19 -72.67
CA LYS A 5 -11.85 28.92 -71.55
C LYS A 5 -11.74 27.41 -71.33
N LYS A 6 -10.57 26.87 -71.67
CA LYS A 6 -10.07 25.58 -71.20
C LYS A 6 -9.58 25.78 -69.77
N THR A 7 -9.98 24.90 -68.85
CA THR A 7 -9.15 24.54 -67.70
C THR A 7 -9.38 23.06 -67.39
N LEU A 8 -8.30 22.28 -67.49
CA LEU A 8 -8.18 20.97 -66.86
C LEU A 8 -8.28 21.13 -65.33
N VAL A 9 -8.60 20.06 -64.60
CA VAL A 9 -7.71 19.46 -63.57
C VAL A 9 -8.46 18.38 -62.77
N SER A 10 -7.90 17.16 -62.89
CA SER A 10 -7.79 16.09 -61.90
C SER A 10 -9.04 15.44 -61.27
N ILE A 11 -9.31 14.22 -61.75
CA ILE A 11 -9.93 13.16 -60.96
C ILE A 11 -8.87 12.59 -60.02
N ALA A 12 -9.05 12.74 -58.71
CA ALA A 12 -8.35 11.94 -57.72
C ALA A 12 -9.34 11.57 -56.61
N ALA A 13 -10.13 10.53 -56.86
CA ALA A 13 -10.83 9.83 -55.78
C ALA A 13 -9.76 9.10 -54.96
N SER A 14 -9.35 9.71 -53.85
CA SER A 14 -8.50 9.03 -52.86
C SER A 14 -9.34 7.96 -52.16
N ILE A 15 -9.18 6.72 -52.59
CA ILE A 15 -9.62 5.55 -51.81
C ILE A 15 -8.67 5.51 -50.62
N ALA A 16 -9.13 6.00 -49.46
CA ALA A 16 -8.47 5.73 -48.20
C ALA A 16 -8.55 4.21 -47.96
N LEU A 17 -7.45 3.51 -48.16
CA LEU A 17 -7.27 2.16 -47.62
C LEU A 17 -7.33 2.29 -46.10
N PHE A 18 -8.45 1.87 -45.51
CA PHE A 18 -8.47 1.49 -44.11
C PHE A 18 -7.59 0.25 -43.98
N ALA A 19 -6.32 0.43 -43.66
CA ALA A 19 -5.55 -0.63 -43.06
C ALA A 19 -6.21 -0.90 -41.70
N ALA A 20 -7.02 -1.96 -41.64
CA ALA A 20 -7.41 -2.55 -40.37
C ALA A 20 -6.12 -2.96 -39.68
N SER A 21 -5.66 -2.13 -38.75
CA SER A 21 -4.63 -2.52 -37.82
C SER A 21 -5.20 -3.68 -37.03
N ASN A 22 -4.71 -4.89 -37.31
CA ASN A 22 -4.87 -6.04 -36.43
C ASN A 22 -4.10 -5.72 -35.15
N VAL A 23 -4.69 -4.87 -34.29
CA VAL A 23 -4.29 -4.80 -32.89
C VAL A 23 -4.77 -6.11 -32.29
N PRO A 24 -3.88 -7.02 -31.88
CA PRO A 24 -4.31 -8.22 -31.20
C PRO A 24 -5.11 -7.77 -29.96
N ALA A 25 -6.36 -8.24 -29.86
CA ALA A 25 -7.31 -7.92 -28.80
C ALA A 25 -6.93 -8.52 -27.43
N ASN A 26 -5.64 -8.72 -27.18
CA ASN A 26 -5.14 -9.33 -25.96
C ASN A 26 -3.89 -8.60 -25.45
N ALA A 27 -4.03 -7.30 -25.24
CA ALA A 27 -3.25 -6.59 -24.24
C ALA A 27 -4.20 -6.24 -23.09
N GLN A 28 -4.75 -7.27 -22.43
CA GLN A 28 -5.23 -7.08 -21.07
C GLN A 28 -4.01 -6.62 -20.27
N SER A 29 -4.03 -5.37 -19.80
CA SER A 29 -3.13 -4.92 -18.76
C SER A 29 -3.30 -5.89 -17.58
N GLU A 30 -2.35 -6.80 -17.38
CA GLU A 30 -2.32 -7.62 -16.17
C GLU A 30 -2.31 -6.65 -14.99
N THR A 31 -3.40 -6.62 -14.22
CA THR A 31 -3.43 -5.84 -12.99
C THR A 31 -2.35 -6.44 -12.11
N PRO A 32 -1.33 -5.68 -11.66
CA PRO A 32 -0.24 -6.26 -10.91
C PRO A 32 -0.80 -7.02 -9.70
N LYS A 33 -0.43 -8.30 -9.58
CA LYS A 33 -0.80 -9.16 -8.44
C LYS A 33 -0.52 -8.38 -7.16
N ALA A 34 -1.51 -8.32 -6.27
CA ALA A 34 -1.37 -7.61 -5.01
C ALA A 34 -0.18 -8.19 -4.24
N VAL A 35 0.71 -7.31 -3.77
CA VAL A 35 1.88 -7.70 -3.00
C VAL A 35 1.44 -7.84 -1.54
N ASN A 36 1.51 -9.05 -0.98
CA ASN A 36 1.26 -9.31 0.44
C ASN A 36 2.46 -8.85 1.30
N ILE A 37 2.71 -7.55 1.29
CA ILE A 37 3.74 -6.88 2.10
C ILE A 37 3.18 -5.55 2.56
N GLY A 38 3.36 -5.26 3.85
CA GLY A 38 3.13 -3.96 4.43
C GLY A 38 4.31 -3.47 5.25
N PHE A 39 4.24 -2.21 5.62
CA PHE A 39 5.20 -1.56 6.50
C PHE A 39 4.46 -0.73 7.54
N VAL A 40 5.01 -0.65 8.75
CA VAL A 40 4.51 0.24 9.79
C VAL A 40 5.67 0.84 10.56
N LEU A 41 5.57 2.14 10.83
CA LEU A 41 6.45 2.85 11.73
C LEU A 41 5.70 3.15 13.02
N TYR A 42 6.21 2.66 14.14
CA TYR A 42 5.71 3.00 15.47
C TYR A 42 6.60 4.03 16.15
N THR A 43 6.00 5.05 16.74
CA THR A 43 6.67 6.05 17.57
C THR A 43 6.03 6.08 18.95
N LYS A 44 6.84 6.33 19.98
CA LYS A 44 6.32 6.52 21.34
C LYS A 44 5.50 7.81 21.37
N SER A 45 4.31 7.75 21.96
CA SER A 45 3.51 8.95 22.17
C SER A 45 3.94 9.66 23.48
N LYS A 46 3.33 10.82 23.77
CA LYS A 46 3.49 11.52 25.05
C LYS A 46 2.82 10.79 26.22
N THR A 47 1.86 9.91 25.92
CA THR A 47 1.12 9.14 26.92
C THR A 47 1.82 7.78 27.12
N PRO A 48 2.27 7.44 28.35
CA PRO A 48 2.87 6.14 28.64
C PRO A 48 1.96 4.97 28.20
N GLY A 49 2.55 3.86 27.77
CA GLY A 49 1.78 2.70 27.33
C GLY A 49 1.13 2.82 25.96
N THR A 50 1.42 3.88 25.21
CA THR A 50 0.81 4.10 23.88
C THR A 50 1.85 4.39 22.80
N LEU A 51 1.57 3.90 21.59
CA LEU A 51 2.37 4.15 20.39
C LEU A 51 1.48 4.74 19.29
N THR A 52 2.02 5.70 18.54
CA THR A 52 1.42 6.15 17.28
C THR A 52 1.99 5.32 16.15
N ALA A 53 1.15 4.94 15.19
CA ALA A 53 1.56 4.19 14.01
C ALA A 53 1.31 4.99 12.72
N ARG A 54 2.18 4.78 11.72
CA ARG A 54 1.91 5.10 10.31
C ARG A 54 2.15 3.85 9.51
N TRP A 55 1.13 3.37 8.80
CA TRP A 55 1.16 2.07 8.14
C TRP A 55 0.88 2.18 6.65
N ASN A 56 1.36 1.20 5.88
CA ASN A 56 0.92 0.93 4.53
C ASN A 56 0.80 -0.58 4.27
N TYR A 57 0.01 -0.93 3.25
CA TYR A 57 -0.12 -2.29 2.72
C TYR A 57 -0.18 -2.24 1.19
N ALA A 58 0.64 -3.07 0.53
CA ALA A 58 0.72 -3.21 -0.91
C ALA A 58 0.92 -1.90 -1.70
N ASN A 59 1.42 -0.83 -1.05
CA ASN A 59 1.47 0.53 -1.58
C ASN A 59 0.12 1.08 -2.07
N ARG A 60 -1.00 0.56 -1.55
CA ARG A 60 -2.37 0.95 -1.94
C ARG A 60 -3.19 1.46 -0.78
N HIS A 61 -3.02 0.84 0.38
CA HIS A 61 -3.73 1.19 1.61
C HIS A 61 -2.73 1.75 2.60
N PHE A 62 -3.08 2.83 3.28
CA PHE A 62 -2.22 3.46 4.27
C PHE A 62 -3.02 4.40 5.16
N GLY A 63 -2.43 4.73 6.31
CA GLY A 63 -3.00 5.72 7.22
C GLY A 63 -2.35 5.70 8.60
N PRO A 64 -2.98 6.36 9.58
CA PRO A 64 -2.51 6.37 10.94
C PRO A 64 -2.98 5.13 11.72
N GLY A 65 -2.38 4.92 12.89
CA GLY A 65 -2.88 3.98 13.88
C GLY A 65 -2.49 4.39 15.30
N LEU A 66 -3.14 3.75 16.27
CA LEU A 66 -2.91 3.99 17.70
C LEU A 66 -2.89 2.66 18.44
N ALA A 67 -1.75 2.35 19.07
CA ALA A 67 -1.60 1.22 19.96
C ALA A 67 -1.66 1.69 21.42
N THR A 68 -2.36 0.94 22.28
CA THR A 68 -2.60 1.29 23.69
C THR A 68 -2.46 0.06 24.60
N GLY A 69 -2.29 0.28 25.91
CA GLY A 69 -2.23 -0.81 26.89
C GLY A 69 -0.86 -1.49 27.04
N GLY A 70 0.16 -0.99 26.34
CA GLY A 70 1.52 -1.51 26.45
C GLY A 70 2.29 -1.00 27.65
N PRO A 71 3.59 -1.32 27.74
CA PRO A 71 4.45 -0.89 28.84
C PRO A 71 4.63 0.63 28.86
N GLU A 72 4.93 1.17 30.04
CA GLU A 72 5.23 2.60 30.20
C GLU A 72 6.41 3.08 29.35
N ARG A 73 7.37 2.19 29.06
CA ARG A 73 8.60 2.51 28.32
C ARG A 73 8.95 1.42 27.33
N GLY A 74 9.62 1.84 26.25
CA GLY A 74 10.08 0.93 25.21
C GLY A 74 8.97 0.51 24.24
N PHE A 75 9.27 -0.48 23.42
CA PHE A 75 8.34 -1.02 22.42
C PHE A 75 7.91 -2.47 22.72
N VAL A 76 8.63 -3.18 23.61
CA VAL A 76 8.40 -4.61 23.87
C VAL A 76 7.21 -4.78 24.81
N GLY A 77 6.15 -5.42 24.34
CA GLY A 77 4.96 -5.67 25.12
C GLY A 77 3.76 -6.03 24.28
N ASN A 78 2.61 -6.13 24.95
CA ASN A 78 1.31 -6.37 24.32
C ASN A 78 0.53 -5.07 24.27
N TYR A 79 -0.17 -4.83 23.17
CA TYR A 79 -0.97 -3.64 22.94
C TYR A 79 -2.30 -4.03 22.29
N HIS A 80 -3.32 -3.22 22.47
CA HIS A 80 -4.46 -3.16 21.55
C HIS A 80 -4.20 -2.09 20.51
N VAL A 81 -4.17 -2.42 19.22
CA VAL A 81 -3.90 -1.47 18.13
C VAL A 81 -5.10 -1.31 17.20
N ARG A 82 -5.42 -0.06 16.88
CA ARG A 82 -6.43 0.31 15.88
C ARG A 82 -5.78 1.07 14.74
N TYR A 83 -6.14 0.70 13.51
CA TYR A 83 -5.68 1.33 12.28
C TYR A 83 -6.83 2.02 11.57
N PHE A 84 -6.48 3.12 10.93
CA PHE A 84 -7.40 3.92 10.15
C PHE A 84 -6.79 4.16 8.77
N TYR A 85 -7.64 4.33 7.77
CA TYR A 85 -7.24 4.85 6.47
C TYR A 85 -6.91 6.35 6.57
N GLU A 86 -6.28 6.90 5.54
CA GLU A 86 -5.93 8.33 5.47
C GLU A 86 -7.13 9.27 5.68
N ASN A 87 -8.32 8.88 5.21
CA ASN A 87 -9.57 9.63 5.41
C ASN A 87 -10.11 9.56 6.86
N GLY A 88 -9.46 8.84 7.76
CA GLY A 88 -9.88 8.64 9.15
C GLY A 88 -10.89 7.52 9.36
N GLU A 89 -11.31 6.83 8.29
CA GLU A 89 -12.17 5.66 8.37
C GLU A 89 -11.45 4.50 9.06
N PHE A 90 -12.18 3.75 9.87
CA PHE A 90 -11.64 2.54 10.51
C PHE A 90 -11.23 1.51 9.45
N SER A 91 -10.03 0.94 9.61
CA SER A 91 -9.54 -0.14 8.77
C SER A 91 -9.69 -1.47 9.49
N ASP A 92 -8.90 -1.64 10.55
CA ASP A 92 -8.75 -2.91 11.26
C ASP A 92 -8.28 -2.65 12.70
N GLU A 93 -8.46 -3.65 13.56
CA GLU A 93 -7.85 -3.67 14.89
C GLU A 93 -7.32 -5.05 15.26
N TYR A 94 -6.33 -5.07 16.15
CA TYR A 94 -5.61 -6.28 16.54
C TYR A 94 -5.13 -6.21 17.99
N ASP A 95 -4.99 -7.38 18.60
CA ASP A 95 -4.00 -7.55 19.65
C ASP A 95 -2.62 -7.59 19.01
N LEU A 96 -1.74 -6.68 19.43
CA LEU A 96 -0.39 -6.51 18.92
C LEU A 96 0.62 -6.99 19.96
N LYS A 97 1.46 -7.94 19.59
CA LYS A 97 2.57 -8.42 20.41
C LYS A 97 3.90 -8.03 19.78
N VAL A 98 4.72 -7.32 20.54
CA VAL A 98 6.07 -6.91 20.13
C VAL A 98 7.08 -7.56 21.06
N GLU A 99 7.96 -8.38 20.50
CA GLU A 99 9.00 -9.11 21.23
C GLU A 99 10.38 -8.74 20.70
N LYS A 100 11.37 -8.65 21.60
CA LYS A 100 12.74 -8.41 21.19
C LYS A 100 13.43 -9.74 20.88
N ASN A 101 14.03 -9.85 19.70
CA ASN A 101 14.79 -11.01 19.26
C ASN A 101 16.20 -10.57 18.81
N GLY A 102 17.15 -10.62 19.73
CA GLY A 102 18.49 -10.08 19.54
C GLY A 102 18.48 -8.57 19.28
N SER A 103 19.00 -8.16 18.12
CA SER A 103 19.01 -6.76 17.67
C SER A 103 17.73 -6.34 16.94
N PHE A 104 16.83 -7.29 16.66
CA PHE A 104 15.58 -7.09 15.92
C PHE A 104 14.38 -7.33 16.83
N PHE A 105 13.19 -7.20 16.24
CA PHE A 105 11.91 -7.40 16.90
C PHE A 105 11.05 -8.35 16.09
N ASP A 106 10.39 -9.28 16.76
CA ASP A 106 9.28 -10.04 16.20
C ASP A 106 7.99 -9.32 16.55
N VAL A 107 7.12 -9.12 15.56
CA VAL A 107 5.86 -8.42 15.73
C VAL A 107 4.72 -9.29 15.20
N THR A 108 3.71 -9.50 16.01
CA THR A 108 2.57 -10.36 15.70
C THR A 108 1.27 -9.60 15.91
N TRP A 109 0.37 -9.70 14.94
CA TRP A 109 -0.99 -9.17 15.02
C TRP A 109 -1.96 -10.33 15.13
N LEU A 110 -2.85 -10.28 16.13
CA LEU A 110 -3.79 -11.33 16.45
C LEU A 110 -5.23 -10.79 16.48
N VAL A 111 -6.17 -11.67 16.19
CA VAL A 111 -7.61 -11.50 16.44
C VAL A 111 -8.07 -12.77 17.14
N ASP A 112 -8.65 -12.65 18.32
CA ASP A 112 -9.09 -13.78 19.15
C ASP A 112 -7.99 -14.85 19.32
N ASP A 113 -6.77 -14.42 19.66
CA ASP A 113 -5.55 -15.25 19.78
C ASP A 113 -5.09 -15.97 18.48
N VAL A 114 -5.73 -15.70 17.34
CA VAL A 114 -5.34 -16.24 16.03
C VAL A 114 -4.46 -15.24 15.30
N VAL A 115 -3.25 -15.68 14.89
CA VAL A 115 -2.27 -14.84 14.19
C VAL A 115 -2.73 -14.48 12.78
N GLN A 116 -2.96 -13.20 12.54
CA GLN A 116 -3.39 -12.65 11.24
C GLN A 116 -2.21 -12.16 10.40
N ALA A 117 -1.17 -11.62 11.05
CA ALA A 117 0.03 -11.11 10.39
C ALA A 117 1.27 -11.29 11.26
N ARG A 118 2.42 -11.38 10.58
CA ARG A 118 3.74 -11.42 11.22
C ARG A 118 4.66 -10.40 10.57
N GLY A 119 5.55 -9.83 11.37
CA GLY A 119 6.51 -8.84 10.93
C GLY A 119 7.81 -8.90 11.69
N VAL A 120 8.84 -8.32 11.08
CA VAL A 120 10.17 -8.16 11.66
C VAL A 120 10.49 -6.68 11.70
N GLY A 121 10.99 -6.22 12.85
CA GLY A 121 11.27 -4.82 13.09
C GLY A 121 12.70 -4.52 13.50
N MET A 122 13.09 -3.26 13.34
CA MET A 122 14.34 -2.71 13.85
C MET A 122 14.11 -1.30 14.39
N LEU A 123 14.91 -0.92 15.38
CA LEU A 123 14.94 0.45 15.87
C LEU A 123 15.59 1.36 14.82
N VAL A 124 14.99 2.54 14.64
CA VAL A 124 15.52 3.62 13.79
C VAL A 124 15.54 4.91 14.60
N GLU A 125 16.19 5.95 14.05
CA GLU A 125 16.28 7.27 14.69
C GLU A 125 16.80 7.18 16.15
N GLU A 126 17.93 6.49 16.34
CA GLU A 126 18.54 6.28 17.66
C GLU A 126 17.60 5.64 18.70
N GLY A 127 16.60 4.87 18.25
CA GLY A 127 15.63 4.18 19.11
C GLY A 127 14.38 5.01 19.44
N ALA A 128 14.17 6.13 18.74
CA ALA A 128 12.94 6.91 18.83
C ALA A 128 11.75 6.20 18.16
N ALA A 129 12.01 5.39 17.14
CA ALA A 129 10.98 4.68 16.38
C ALA A 129 11.32 3.20 16.12
N LEU A 130 10.28 2.39 15.92
CA LEU A 130 10.36 1.00 15.51
C LEU A 130 9.76 0.86 14.11
N ALA A 131 10.61 0.55 13.13
CA ALA A 131 10.21 0.29 11.75
C ALA A 131 9.98 -1.21 11.57
N VAL A 132 8.83 -1.62 11.03
CA VAL A 132 8.44 -3.03 10.91
C VAL A 132 7.92 -3.32 9.51
N GLY A 133 8.54 -4.29 8.83
CA GLY A 133 7.97 -4.90 7.63
C GLY A 133 7.11 -6.09 8.02
N TRP A 134 5.96 -6.29 7.39
CA TRP A 134 5.01 -7.34 7.75
C TRP A 134 4.29 -7.94 6.54
N ARG A 135 3.70 -9.12 6.74
CA ARG A 135 2.82 -9.79 5.78
C ARG A 135 1.65 -10.48 6.50
N ARG A 136 0.52 -10.64 5.81
CA ARG A 136 -0.59 -11.49 6.25
C ARG A 136 -0.17 -12.96 6.20
N VAL A 137 -0.76 -13.79 7.06
CA VAL A 137 -0.50 -15.24 7.08
C VAL A 137 -1.22 -15.96 5.93
N ASP A 138 -2.44 -15.56 5.60
CA ASP A 138 -3.35 -16.31 4.71
C ASP A 138 -3.36 -15.84 3.23
N ASP A 139 -2.49 -14.88 2.86
CA ASP A 139 -2.34 -14.37 1.48
C ASP A 139 -1.08 -14.94 0.76
#